data_AF-A0A0F8Y1J4-F1
#
_entry.id   AF-A0A0F8Y1J4-F1
#
_cell.length_a   1.000
_cell.length_b   1.000
_cell.length_c   1.000
_cell.angle_alpha   90.00
_cell.angle_beta   90.00
_cell.angle_gamma   90.00
#
_symmetry.space_group_name_H-M   'P 1'
#
loop_
_entity.id
_entity.type
_entity.pdbx_description
1 polymer ?
#
loop_
_entity_poly.entity_id
_entity_poly.type
_entity_poly.pdbx_seq_one_letter_code
_entity_poly.pdbx_strand_id
1 'polypeptide(L)'
;SFTQTYSLTNTTTTQNLFLLPTADGIFVTFQVINPASQIIQGVSSNVTKGGTLISSGITDDAGLITYFLDPDTSYVFSFSKEGFTTVIITLVPTQNSFTIVMGTTVTISQFDTTRGISYQIKPIDLTLINGTLVNFNLTLNSTFHLLEQFGFVLKNSTGTVFNVTTSTTDTGGFLSQTLDTGNNTDIVMEIFWTITGNQTNVTRIWLVFNLENEGFSVLTFFNDLTTFTNSDLFGLNDFGLGIIIFLIILVSTGVVSFKYGITSPPGISIIVFSLVAFFDVALGIMPNPINAVPNFPTIFVGIIFLGVLYSEVIR
;
A
#
# COMPACT_ATOMS: atom_id res chain seq x y z
N SER A 1 33.34 8.36 -46.98
CA SER A 1 32.63 8.66 -48.24
C SER A 1 31.17 8.30 -48.05
N PHE A 2 30.25 9.27 -48.08
CA PHE A 2 28.82 8.97 -48.01
C PHE A 2 28.29 8.84 -49.44
N THR A 3 27.96 7.61 -49.84
CA THR A 3 27.32 7.33 -51.13
C THR A 3 25.84 7.68 -51.00
N GLN A 4 25.41 8.77 -51.63
CA GLN A 4 24.00 9.16 -51.67
C GLN A 4 23.37 8.50 -52.91
N THR A 5 22.53 7.50 -52.70
CA THR A 5 21.77 6.81 -53.76
C THR A 5 20.49 7.60 -54.03
N TYR A 6 20.42 8.28 -55.18
CA TYR A 6 19.18 8.93 -55.61
C TYR A 6 18.29 7.92 -56.33
N SER A 7 17.09 7.68 -55.81
CA SER A 7 16.03 6.95 -56.51
C SER A 7 15.18 7.95 -57.29
N LEU A 8 15.40 8.01 -58.61
CA LEU A 8 14.61 8.85 -59.51
C LEU A 8 13.37 8.06 -59.95
N THR A 9 12.19 8.46 -59.49
CA THR A 9 10.92 7.87 -59.94
C THR A 9 10.30 8.72 -61.05
N ASN A 10 9.77 8.08 -62.11
CA ASN A 10 9.01 8.75 -63.18
C ASN A 10 7.60 9.19 -62.73
N THR A 11 7.44 9.59 -61.48
CA THR A 11 6.19 10.09 -60.90
C THR A 11 6.26 11.60 -60.80
N THR A 12 5.48 12.30 -61.61
CA THR A 12 5.30 13.74 -61.51
C THR A 12 4.54 14.06 -60.23
N THR A 13 5.22 14.57 -59.21
CA THR A 13 4.59 15.09 -57.99
C THR A 13 4.32 16.58 -58.15
N THR A 14 3.05 16.97 -58.08
CA THR A 14 2.67 18.38 -58.01
C THR A 14 2.98 18.91 -56.62
N GLN A 15 3.94 19.83 -56.51
CA GLN A 15 4.28 20.50 -55.25
C GLN A 15 3.77 21.93 -55.28
N ASN A 16 2.85 22.27 -54.37
CA ASN A 16 2.42 23.64 -54.18
C ASN A 16 3.46 24.38 -53.35
N LEU A 17 4.20 25.30 -53.98
CA LEU A 17 5.17 26.16 -53.32
C LEU A 17 4.49 27.40 -52.76
N PHE A 18 4.65 27.64 -51.47
CA PHE A 18 4.20 28.88 -50.84
C PHE A 18 5.34 29.90 -50.92
N LEU A 19 5.19 30.91 -51.77
CA LEU A 19 6.18 31.97 -51.96
C LEU A 19 5.76 33.21 -51.17
N LEU A 20 6.61 33.62 -50.23
CA LEU A 20 6.45 34.86 -49.48
C LEU A 20 7.36 35.94 -50.09
N PRO A 21 6.87 37.16 -50.38
CA PRO A 21 7.72 38.27 -50.79
C PRO A 21 8.83 38.54 -49.77
N THR A 22 10.04 38.85 -50.22
CA THR A 22 11.18 39.10 -49.33
C THR A 22 11.01 40.32 -48.43
N ALA A 23 10.10 41.25 -48.78
CA ALA A 23 9.76 42.41 -47.97
C ALA A 23 8.90 42.08 -46.75
N ASP A 24 8.19 40.95 -46.77
CA ASP A 24 7.16 40.59 -45.79
C ASP A 24 7.58 39.40 -44.90
N GLY A 25 8.83 38.94 -45.02
CA GLY A 25 9.32 37.75 -44.32
C GLY A 25 10.57 38.00 -43.49
N ILE A 26 10.71 37.22 -42.43
CA ILE A 26 11.86 37.22 -41.53
C ILE A 26 12.45 35.82 -41.40
N PHE A 27 13.76 35.73 -41.14
CA PHE A 27 14.40 34.48 -40.77
C PHE A 27 14.23 34.20 -39.28
N VAL A 28 13.57 33.09 -38.97
CA VAL A 28 13.28 32.65 -37.61
C VAL A 28 14.06 31.38 -37.33
N THR A 29 14.94 31.42 -36.33
CA THR A 29 15.77 30.28 -35.94
C THR A 29 15.24 29.65 -34.66
N PHE A 30 15.06 28.33 -34.67
CA PHE A 30 14.69 27.55 -33.51
C PHE A 30 15.89 26.76 -33.02
N GLN A 31 16.17 26.84 -31.72
CA GLN A 31 17.14 25.99 -31.04
C GLN A 31 16.39 24.94 -30.22
N VAL A 32 16.69 23.66 -30.45
CA VAL A 32 16.06 22.55 -29.75
C VAL A 32 17.00 21.99 -28.68
N ILE A 33 16.55 22.00 -27.43
CA ILE A 33 17.29 21.53 -26.25
C ILE A 33 16.45 20.56 -25.43
N ASN A 34 17.11 19.79 -24.56
CA ASN A 34 16.45 18.99 -23.53
C ASN A 34 16.27 19.80 -22.22
N PRO A 35 15.56 19.26 -21.21
CA PRO A 35 15.40 19.93 -19.90
C PRO A 35 16.71 20.16 -19.14
N ALA A 36 17.79 19.47 -19.51
CA ALA A 36 19.15 19.66 -18.97
C ALA A 36 19.98 20.67 -19.81
N SER A 37 19.32 21.44 -20.69
CA SER A 37 19.94 22.44 -21.58
C SER A 37 20.98 21.89 -22.55
N GLN A 38 20.92 20.61 -22.89
CA GLN A 38 21.75 20.00 -23.92
C GLN A 38 21.04 20.09 -25.27
N ILE A 39 21.79 20.43 -26.32
CA ILE A 39 21.28 20.50 -27.69
C ILE A 39 20.82 19.14 -28.22
N ILE A 40 19.78 19.15 -29.04
CA ILE A 40 19.23 17.95 -29.67
C ILE A 40 19.34 18.08 -31.19
N GLN A 41 20.30 17.36 -31.77
CA GLN A 41 20.47 17.21 -33.22
C GLN A 41 19.42 16.28 -33.82
N GLY A 42 19.06 16.44 -35.10
CA GLY A 42 18.27 15.45 -35.83
C GLY A 42 16.79 15.44 -35.48
N VAL A 43 16.27 16.53 -34.92
CA VAL A 43 14.84 16.70 -34.63
C VAL A 43 14.13 17.09 -35.91
N SER A 44 13.13 16.31 -36.30
CA SER A 44 12.26 16.63 -37.43
C SER A 44 11.31 17.75 -37.02
N SER A 45 11.30 18.85 -37.75
CA SER A 45 10.39 19.96 -37.52
C SER A 45 9.54 20.24 -38.76
N ASN A 46 8.22 20.34 -38.56
CA ASN A 46 7.25 20.65 -39.60
C ASN A 46 6.47 21.91 -39.22
N VAL A 47 6.33 22.82 -40.18
CA VAL A 47 5.62 24.10 -40.06
C VAL A 47 4.37 24.05 -40.94
N THR A 48 3.20 24.27 -40.32
CA THR A 48 1.92 24.27 -41.02
C THR A 48 1.16 25.59 -40.82
N LYS A 49 0.41 26.02 -41.83
CA LYS A 49 -0.54 27.16 -41.77
C LYS A 49 -1.90 26.66 -42.22
N GLY A 50 -2.91 26.82 -41.37
CA GLY A 50 -4.27 26.35 -41.66
C GLY A 50 -4.34 24.85 -42.02
N GLY A 51 -3.46 24.02 -41.46
CA GLY A 51 -3.37 22.57 -41.73
C GLY A 51 -2.56 22.18 -42.97
N THR A 52 -2.04 23.13 -43.74
CA THR A 52 -1.18 22.85 -44.90
C THR A 52 0.29 22.95 -44.50
N LEU A 53 1.10 21.95 -44.87
CA LEU A 53 2.55 21.96 -44.68
C LEU A 53 3.19 23.02 -45.58
N ILE A 54 3.90 23.98 -44.98
CA ILE A 54 4.62 25.03 -45.72
C ILE A 54 6.12 24.73 -45.76
N SER A 55 6.67 24.25 -44.65
CA SER A 55 8.10 23.98 -44.56
C SER A 55 8.35 22.82 -43.61
N SER A 56 9.39 22.05 -43.89
CA SER A 56 9.91 21.02 -43.02
C SER A 56 11.42 21.06 -43.04
N GLY A 57 12.03 20.55 -41.98
CA GLY A 57 13.48 20.41 -41.92
C GLY A 57 13.91 19.62 -40.70
N ILE A 58 15.22 19.47 -40.56
CA ILE A 58 15.85 18.68 -39.50
C ILE A 58 16.88 19.58 -38.80
N THR A 59 16.96 19.50 -37.47
CA THR A 59 17.96 20.28 -36.72
C THR A 59 19.39 19.79 -37.01
N ASP A 60 20.31 20.75 -37.11
CA ASP A 60 21.74 20.49 -37.34
C ASP A 60 22.49 20.02 -36.08
N ASP A 61 23.82 19.88 -36.19
CA ASP A 61 24.72 19.48 -35.09
C ASP A 61 24.69 20.46 -33.89
N ALA A 62 24.19 21.69 -34.08
CA ALA A 62 24.00 22.69 -33.04
C ALA A 62 22.55 22.71 -32.49
N GLY A 63 21.68 21.82 -32.98
CA GLY A 63 20.27 21.76 -32.62
C GLY A 63 19.45 22.90 -33.23
N LEU A 64 19.94 23.55 -34.29
CA LEU A 64 19.33 24.71 -34.91
C LEU A 64 18.55 24.34 -36.17
N ILE A 65 17.47 25.09 -36.42
CA ILE A 65 16.72 25.07 -37.66
C ILE A 65 16.16 26.45 -37.98
N THR A 66 16.28 26.90 -39.23
CA THR A 66 15.86 28.25 -39.64
C THR A 66 14.79 28.18 -40.72
N TYR A 67 13.75 28.99 -40.56
CA TYR A 67 12.65 29.14 -41.52
C TYR A 67 12.49 30.60 -41.93
N PHE A 68 11.99 30.82 -43.16
CA PHE A 68 11.60 32.14 -43.64
C PHE A 68 10.08 32.28 -43.54
N LEU A 69 9.59 33.11 -42.63
CA LEU A 69 8.17 33.18 -42.24
C LEU A 69 7.68 34.61 -42.15
N ASP A 70 6.37 34.80 -42.28
CA ASP A 70 5.69 36.10 -42.15
C ASP A 70 5.46 36.42 -40.65
N PRO A 71 5.96 37.55 -40.13
CA PRO A 71 5.83 37.91 -38.72
C PRO A 71 4.40 38.24 -38.28
N ASP A 72 3.45 38.48 -39.20
CA ASP A 72 2.06 38.79 -38.89
C ASP A 72 1.13 37.57 -39.00
N THR A 73 1.67 36.42 -39.40
CA THR A 73 0.92 35.16 -39.55
C THR A 73 1.18 34.20 -38.38
N SER A 74 0.13 33.52 -37.92
CA SER A 74 0.24 32.40 -36.97
C SER A 74 0.54 31.06 -37.68
N TYR A 75 1.52 30.33 -37.15
CA TYR A 75 1.96 29.04 -37.65
C TYR A 75 1.93 27.97 -36.56
N VAL A 76 1.71 26.72 -36.96
CA VAL A 76 1.81 25.56 -36.07
C VAL A 76 3.11 24.81 -36.40
N PHE A 77 4.00 24.73 -35.41
CA PHE A 77 5.26 24.01 -35.46
C PHE A 77 5.11 22.69 -34.72
N SER A 78 5.64 21.62 -35.29
CA SER A 78 5.70 20.31 -34.65
C SER A 78 7.12 19.78 -34.71
N PHE A 79 7.68 19.45 -33.55
CA PHE A 79 9.03 18.92 -33.37
C PHE A 79 8.93 17.47 -32.88
N SER A 80 9.51 16.54 -33.64
CA SER A 80 9.49 15.11 -33.31
C SER A 80 10.88 14.48 -33.47
N LYS A 81 11.21 13.62 -32.52
CA LYS A 81 12.42 12.79 -32.54
C LYS A 81 12.17 11.53 -31.72
N GLU A 82 12.65 10.39 -32.19
CA GLU A 82 12.58 9.13 -31.44
C GLU A 82 13.24 9.28 -30.06
N GLY A 83 12.57 8.78 -29.02
CA GLY A 83 12.99 8.92 -27.61
C GLY A 83 12.59 10.23 -26.93
N PHE A 84 11.93 11.16 -27.63
CA PHE A 84 11.45 12.42 -27.09
C PHE A 84 9.95 12.62 -27.32
N THR A 85 9.30 13.35 -26.41
CA THR A 85 7.90 13.72 -26.54
C THR A 85 7.74 14.73 -27.67
N THR A 86 6.84 14.47 -28.62
CA THR A 86 6.53 15.42 -29.69
C THR A 86 6.01 16.73 -29.11
N VAL A 87 6.64 17.85 -29.49
CA VAL A 87 6.23 19.19 -29.07
C VAL A 87 5.49 19.85 -30.22
N ILE A 88 4.25 20.27 -29.99
CA ILE A 88 3.45 21.03 -30.96
C ILE A 88 3.16 22.40 -30.34
N ILE A 89 3.52 23.46 -31.06
CA ILE A 89 3.31 24.84 -30.62
C ILE A 89 2.71 25.66 -31.74
N THR A 90 1.85 26.60 -31.38
CA THR A 90 1.31 27.61 -32.29
C THR A 90 1.91 28.96 -31.89
N LEU A 91 2.61 29.61 -32.81
CA LEU A 91 3.18 30.94 -32.56
C LEU A 91 3.15 31.83 -33.78
N VAL A 92 3.15 33.13 -33.50
CA VAL A 92 3.38 34.21 -34.47
C VAL A 92 4.85 34.63 -34.28
N PRO A 93 5.71 34.53 -35.30
CA PRO A 93 7.13 34.77 -35.15
C PRO A 93 7.42 36.28 -35.07
N THR A 94 7.32 36.84 -33.88
CA THR A 94 7.64 38.26 -33.60
C THR A 94 9.12 38.48 -33.28
N GLN A 95 9.92 37.41 -33.23
CA GLN A 95 11.34 37.41 -32.89
C GLN A 95 12.12 36.49 -33.82
N ASN A 96 13.43 36.72 -33.93
CA ASN A 96 14.30 35.98 -34.86
C ASN A 96 14.84 34.68 -34.27
N SER A 97 14.63 34.42 -32.97
CA SER A 97 15.14 33.24 -32.28
C SER A 97 14.18 32.71 -31.23
N PHE A 98 13.97 31.40 -31.20
CA PHE A 98 13.17 30.71 -30.19
C PHE A 98 13.90 29.48 -29.65
N THR A 99 13.66 29.14 -28.39
CA THR A 99 14.16 27.91 -27.77
C THR A 99 13.02 26.94 -27.54
N ILE A 100 13.18 25.70 -28.01
CA ILE A 100 12.22 24.61 -27.88
C ILE A 100 12.81 23.57 -26.93
N VAL A 101 12.09 23.28 -25.85
CA VAL A 101 12.51 22.25 -24.89
C VAL A 101 11.72 20.97 -25.17
N MET A 102 12.41 19.90 -25.59
CA MET A 102 11.79 18.58 -25.75
C MET A 102 12.11 17.71 -24.54
N GLY A 103 11.06 17.33 -23.80
CA GLY A 103 11.17 16.34 -22.74
C GLY A 103 11.40 14.94 -23.30
N THR A 104 12.12 14.10 -22.56
CA THR A 104 12.26 12.68 -22.88
C THR A 104 10.94 11.95 -22.59
N THR A 105 10.48 11.11 -23.51
CA THR A 105 9.38 10.18 -23.25
C THR A 105 9.93 9.02 -22.43
N VAL A 106 10.00 9.17 -21.11
CA VAL A 106 10.27 8.01 -20.25
C VAL A 106 8.95 7.26 -20.13
N THR A 107 8.71 6.31 -21.03
CA THR A 107 7.72 5.27 -20.76
C THR A 107 8.32 4.35 -19.72
N ILE A 108 8.19 4.72 -18.44
CA ILE A 108 8.41 3.76 -17.36
C ILE A 108 7.23 2.79 -17.47
N SER A 109 7.39 1.73 -18.26
CA SER A 109 6.59 0.54 -18.05
C SER A 109 6.99 0.00 -16.69
N GLN A 110 6.27 0.42 -15.64
CA GLN A 110 6.38 -0.24 -14.36
C GLN A 110 5.91 -1.68 -14.60
N PHE A 111 6.85 -2.62 -14.54
CA PHE A 111 6.56 -4.04 -14.66
C PHE A 111 5.82 -4.47 -13.40
N ASP A 112 4.50 -4.29 -13.42
CA ASP A 112 3.61 -4.63 -12.31
C ASP A 112 3.27 -6.12 -12.36
N THR A 113 3.98 -6.89 -11.54
CA THR A 113 3.82 -8.34 -11.39
C THR A 113 2.52 -8.74 -10.71
N THR A 114 1.69 -7.79 -10.26
CA THR A 114 0.37 -8.05 -9.65
C THR A 114 -0.78 -7.93 -10.65
N ARG A 115 -0.53 -7.31 -11.82
CA ARG A 115 -1.57 -7.08 -12.81
C ARG A 115 -2.10 -8.38 -13.38
N GLY A 116 -3.42 -8.58 -13.27
CA GLY A 116 -4.10 -9.75 -13.83
C GLY A 116 -3.89 -11.05 -13.05
N ILE A 117 -3.30 -10.97 -11.85
CA ILE A 117 -3.20 -12.07 -10.89
C ILE A 117 -4.43 -12.08 -9.97
N SER A 118 -5.06 -13.24 -9.83
CA SER A 118 -6.12 -13.49 -8.85
C SER A 118 -5.76 -14.74 -8.05
N TYR A 119 -5.88 -14.69 -6.73
CA TYR A 119 -5.60 -15.83 -5.87
C TYR A 119 -6.67 -16.00 -4.78
N GLN A 120 -6.91 -17.25 -4.40
CA GLN A 120 -7.80 -17.64 -3.31
C GLN A 120 -7.08 -18.65 -2.41
N ILE A 121 -7.24 -18.47 -1.10
CA ILE A 121 -6.57 -19.29 -0.08
C ILE A 121 -7.63 -19.91 0.81
N LYS A 122 -7.47 -21.20 1.13
CA LYS A 122 -8.22 -21.85 2.20
C LYS A 122 -7.26 -22.47 3.22
N PRO A 123 -7.66 -22.59 4.50
CA PRO A 123 -8.97 -22.22 5.06
C PRO A 123 -9.23 -20.71 5.12
N ILE A 124 -10.52 -20.35 5.00
CA ILE A 124 -10.97 -18.94 4.99
C ILE A 124 -10.97 -18.39 6.42
N ASP A 125 -11.29 -19.23 7.39
CA ASP A 125 -11.22 -18.89 8.81
C ASP A 125 -9.79 -18.50 9.18
N LEU A 126 -9.65 -17.51 10.07
CA LEU A 126 -8.35 -17.05 10.56
C LEU A 126 -7.85 -17.85 11.78
N THR A 127 -8.67 -18.79 12.24
CA THR A 127 -8.44 -19.60 13.43
C THR A 127 -8.47 -21.07 13.06
N LEU A 128 -7.60 -21.84 13.70
CA LEU A 128 -7.45 -23.28 13.53
C LEU A 128 -7.45 -23.95 14.90
N ILE A 129 -7.73 -25.24 14.94
CA ILE A 129 -7.74 -26.02 16.18
C ILE A 129 -6.43 -26.80 16.27
N ASN A 130 -5.80 -26.82 17.44
CA ASN A 130 -4.59 -27.57 17.75
C ASN A 130 -4.83 -29.08 17.53
N GLY A 131 -3.84 -29.77 16.98
CA GLY A 131 -3.86 -31.21 16.76
C GLY A 131 -4.85 -31.66 15.70
N THR A 132 -5.25 -30.75 14.79
CA THR A 132 -6.16 -31.08 13.69
C THR A 132 -5.43 -31.04 12.35
N LEU A 133 -5.73 -32.04 11.51
CA LEU A 133 -5.27 -32.09 10.13
C LEU A 133 -6.06 -31.07 9.30
N VAL A 134 -5.40 -29.98 8.93
CA VAL A 134 -5.98 -28.90 8.15
C VAL A 134 -5.43 -28.96 6.73
N ASN A 135 -6.32 -28.85 5.74
CA ASN A 135 -5.93 -28.77 4.34
C ASN A 135 -5.80 -27.31 3.89
N PHE A 136 -4.56 -26.90 3.66
CA PHE A 136 -4.22 -25.59 3.12
C PHE A 136 -4.23 -25.64 1.60
N ASN A 137 -4.94 -24.74 0.95
CA ASN A 137 -4.92 -24.65 -0.51
C ASN A 137 -4.75 -23.24 -1.02
N LEU A 138 -4.19 -23.17 -2.23
CA LEU A 138 -3.99 -21.97 -3.02
C LEU A 138 -4.54 -22.25 -4.42
N THR A 139 -5.49 -21.43 -4.85
CA THR A 139 -5.89 -21.35 -6.26
C THR A 139 -5.36 -20.03 -6.78
N LEU A 140 -4.47 -20.07 -7.77
CA LEU A 140 -3.90 -18.87 -8.39
C LEU A 140 -4.21 -18.89 -9.89
N ASN A 141 -4.62 -17.76 -10.45
CA ASN A 141 -4.91 -17.59 -11.86
C ASN A 141 -4.26 -16.31 -12.38
N SER A 142 -3.56 -16.41 -13.51
CA SER A 142 -2.98 -15.27 -14.20
C SER A 142 -3.60 -15.12 -15.58
N THR A 143 -4.13 -13.92 -15.85
CA THR A 143 -4.78 -13.57 -17.13
C THR A 143 -3.95 -12.66 -18.02
N PHE A 144 -2.91 -12.04 -17.47
CA PHE A 144 -2.12 -11.01 -18.16
C PHE A 144 -0.64 -11.40 -18.32
N HIS A 145 -0.06 -12.12 -17.35
CA HIS A 145 1.34 -12.54 -17.38
C HIS A 145 1.47 -14.08 -17.43
N LEU A 146 2.54 -14.59 -18.03
CA LEU A 146 2.91 -16.00 -17.91
C LEU A 146 3.75 -16.19 -16.65
N LEU A 147 3.36 -17.14 -15.82
CA LEU A 147 4.05 -17.49 -14.58
C LEU A 147 5.19 -18.46 -14.88
N GLU A 148 6.37 -18.21 -14.33
CA GLU A 148 7.48 -19.17 -14.37
C GLU A 148 7.34 -20.19 -13.23
N GLN A 149 6.95 -19.70 -12.06
CA GLN A 149 6.74 -20.47 -10.86
C GLN A 149 5.71 -19.80 -9.97
N PHE A 150 4.89 -20.57 -9.29
CA PHE A 150 4.09 -20.09 -8.17
C PHE A 150 3.97 -21.18 -7.11
N GLY A 151 3.69 -20.79 -5.89
CA GLY A 151 3.62 -21.72 -4.79
C GLY A 151 3.31 -21.06 -3.48
N PHE A 152 3.34 -21.87 -2.43
CA PHE A 152 3.29 -21.36 -1.07
C PHE A 152 4.20 -22.17 -0.15
N VAL A 153 4.65 -21.50 0.91
CA VAL A 153 5.44 -22.04 2.01
C VAL A 153 4.61 -21.97 3.27
N LEU A 154 4.45 -23.09 3.97
CA LEU A 154 3.91 -23.13 5.32
C LEU A 154 5.06 -23.06 6.31
N LYS A 155 5.02 -22.09 7.22
CA LYS A 155 6.01 -21.87 8.27
C LYS A 155 5.35 -21.39 9.56
N ASN A 156 6.06 -21.36 10.67
CA ASN A 156 5.60 -20.66 11.87
C ASN A 156 6.16 -19.22 11.95
N SER A 157 5.69 -18.42 12.90
CA SER A 157 6.20 -17.09 13.23
C SER A 157 7.70 -17.05 13.51
N THR A 158 8.28 -18.13 14.05
CA THR A 158 9.73 -18.25 14.30
C THR A 158 10.55 -18.53 13.04
N GLY A 159 9.91 -18.74 11.88
CA GLY A 159 10.56 -19.00 10.59
C GLY A 159 10.84 -20.48 10.29
N THR A 160 10.40 -21.41 11.14
CA THR A 160 10.53 -22.85 10.89
C THR A 160 9.58 -23.25 9.77
N VAL A 161 10.12 -23.80 8.69
CA VAL A 161 9.34 -24.23 7.52
C VAL A 161 8.78 -25.63 7.74
N PHE A 162 7.47 -25.76 7.64
CA PHE A 162 6.77 -27.04 7.70
C PHE A 162 6.74 -27.74 6.35
N ASN A 163 6.43 -26.99 5.29
CA ASN A 163 6.33 -27.53 3.94
C ASN A 163 6.42 -26.42 2.88
N VAL A 164 6.79 -26.80 1.65
CA VAL A 164 6.84 -25.95 0.47
C VAL A 164 6.11 -26.67 -0.67
N THR A 165 5.16 -26.01 -1.29
CA THR A 165 4.39 -26.55 -2.42
C THR A 165 4.47 -25.58 -3.59
N THR A 166 4.93 -26.05 -4.75
CA THR A 166 5.16 -25.22 -5.94
C THR A 166 4.63 -25.86 -7.20
N SER A 167 4.35 -25.04 -8.21
CA SER A 167 4.03 -25.43 -9.58
C SER A 167 4.66 -24.44 -10.56
N THR A 168 4.82 -24.90 -11.79
CA THR A 168 5.39 -24.14 -12.92
C THR A 168 4.39 -24.04 -14.07
N THR A 169 3.08 -24.06 -13.78
CA THR A 169 2.05 -23.89 -14.81
C THR A 169 1.86 -22.41 -15.16
N ASP A 170 2.01 -22.09 -16.44
CA ASP A 170 2.13 -20.71 -16.93
C ASP A 170 0.91 -19.82 -16.66
N THR A 171 -0.28 -20.39 -16.48
CA THR A 171 -1.53 -19.65 -16.25
C THR A 171 -2.02 -19.72 -14.79
N GLY A 172 -1.25 -20.36 -13.91
CA GLY A 172 -1.67 -20.67 -12.55
C GLY A 172 -2.30 -22.05 -12.42
N GLY A 173 -2.86 -22.35 -11.25
CA GLY A 173 -3.41 -23.67 -10.92
C GLY A 173 -3.85 -23.79 -9.46
N PHE A 174 -4.21 -25.02 -9.10
CA PHE A 174 -4.62 -25.39 -7.74
C PHE A 174 -3.48 -26.15 -7.05
N LEU A 175 -3.10 -25.69 -5.87
CA LEU A 175 -2.13 -26.32 -4.98
C LEU A 175 -2.80 -26.61 -3.64
N SER A 176 -2.53 -27.77 -3.06
CA SER A 176 -3.06 -28.14 -1.74
C SER A 176 -2.06 -28.95 -0.96
N GLN A 177 -1.99 -28.68 0.34
CA GLN A 177 -1.15 -29.40 1.28
C GLN A 177 -1.89 -29.56 2.60
N THR A 178 -1.95 -30.80 3.10
CA THR A 178 -2.45 -31.07 4.45
C THR A 178 -1.31 -30.98 5.45
N LEU A 179 -1.55 -30.28 6.56
CA LEU A 179 -0.62 -30.12 7.67
C LEU A 179 -1.40 -30.31 8.99
N ASP A 180 -0.82 -31.07 9.91
CA ASP A 180 -1.30 -31.13 11.28
C ASP A 180 -0.84 -29.86 12.00
N THR A 181 -1.80 -29.13 12.58
CA THR A 181 -1.52 -27.89 13.29
C THR A 181 -0.61 -28.11 14.49
N GLY A 182 -0.67 -29.28 15.12
CA GLY A 182 0.10 -29.62 16.31
C GLY A 182 0.05 -28.53 17.39
N ASN A 183 1.06 -28.50 18.26
CA ASN A 183 1.17 -27.50 19.33
C ASN A 183 1.72 -26.14 18.89
N ASN A 184 1.58 -25.78 17.62
CA ASN A 184 2.00 -24.45 17.17
C ASN A 184 1.01 -23.39 17.67
N THR A 185 1.49 -22.17 17.90
CA THR A 185 0.64 -21.00 18.23
C THR A 185 0.03 -20.38 16.99
N ASP A 186 0.76 -20.47 15.88
CA ASP A 186 0.41 -19.84 14.63
C ASP A 186 0.98 -20.62 13.44
N ILE A 187 0.33 -20.49 12.29
CA ILE A 187 0.77 -21.02 11.01
C ILE A 187 0.72 -19.88 10.00
N VAL A 188 1.82 -19.66 9.30
CA VAL A 188 1.99 -18.63 8.27
C VAL A 188 2.12 -19.32 6.92
N MET A 189 1.26 -18.96 5.97
CA MET A 189 1.43 -19.28 4.56
C MET A 189 2.01 -18.08 3.84
N GLU A 190 3.20 -18.24 3.27
CA GLU A 190 3.81 -17.30 2.35
C GLU A 190 3.61 -17.79 0.93
N ILE A 191 2.73 -17.12 0.19
CA ILE A 191 2.50 -17.33 -1.22
C ILE A 191 3.54 -16.57 -2.00
N PHE A 192 4.00 -17.15 -3.10
CA PHE A 192 4.87 -16.46 -4.02
C PHE A 192 4.54 -16.81 -5.47
N TRP A 193 4.84 -15.88 -6.36
CA TRP A 193 4.87 -16.12 -7.80
C TRP A 193 6.01 -15.35 -8.46
N THR A 194 6.55 -15.95 -9.52
CA THR A 194 7.70 -15.44 -10.27
C THR A 194 7.29 -15.18 -11.71
N ILE A 195 7.53 -13.95 -12.17
CA ILE A 195 7.27 -13.51 -13.53
C ILE A 195 8.55 -12.86 -14.06
N THR A 196 9.15 -13.44 -15.10
CA THR A 196 10.36 -12.90 -15.75
C THR A 196 11.49 -12.68 -14.74
N GLY A 197 11.72 -13.65 -13.85
CA GLY A 197 12.72 -13.57 -12.79
C GLY A 197 12.43 -12.63 -11.61
N ASN A 198 11.30 -11.90 -11.60
CA ASN A 198 10.89 -11.08 -10.45
C ASN A 198 9.86 -11.85 -9.59
N GLN A 199 10.15 -11.98 -8.30
CA GLN A 199 9.32 -12.73 -7.35
C GLN A 199 8.51 -11.78 -6.46
N THR A 200 7.20 -12.03 -6.36
CA THR A 200 6.29 -11.30 -5.47
C THR A 200 5.75 -12.23 -4.41
N ASN A 201 5.78 -11.79 -3.15
CA ASN A 201 5.33 -12.59 -2.00
C ASN A 201 4.14 -11.96 -1.27
N VAL A 202 3.22 -12.79 -0.80
CA VAL A 202 2.06 -12.41 0.01
C VAL A 202 1.91 -13.38 1.17
N THR A 203 1.67 -12.86 2.38
CA THR A 203 1.55 -13.69 3.59
C THR A 203 0.11 -13.75 4.11
N ARG A 204 -0.30 -14.92 4.58
CA ARG A 204 -1.51 -15.13 5.37
C ARG A 204 -1.16 -15.88 6.66
N ILE A 205 -1.80 -15.51 7.75
CA ILE A 205 -1.52 -16.05 9.08
C ILE A 205 -2.81 -16.65 9.65
N TRP A 206 -2.69 -17.82 10.28
CA TRP A 206 -3.73 -18.45 11.09
C TRP A 206 -3.25 -18.62 12.51
N LEU A 207 -4.14 -18.38 13.47
CA LEU A 207 -3.92 -18.64 14.89
C LEU A 207 -4.44 -20.03 15.24
N VAL A 208 -3.67 -20.78 16.03
CA VAL A 208 -4.02 -22.15 16.42
C VAL A 208 -4.45 -22.15 17.89
N PHE A 209 -5.66 -22.66 18.16
CA PHE A 209 -6.30 -22.69 19.48
C PHE A 209 -6.39 -24.11 20.00
N ASN A 210 -6.13 -24.31 21.29
CA ASN A 210 -6.38 -25.58 21.94
C ASN A 210 -7.78 -25.57 22.58
N LEU A 211 -8.75 -26.20 21.92
CA LEU A 211 -10.12 -26.29 22.42
C LEU A 211 -10.37 -27.51 23.34
N GLU A 212 -9.36 -28.33 23.64
CA GLU A 212 -9.54 -29.56 24.42
C GLU A 212 -10.01 -29.30 25.87
N ASN A 213 -9.97 -28.05 26.36
CA ASN A 213 -10.46 -27.67 27.68
C ASN A 213 -11.53 -26.55 27.69
N GLU A 214 -12.07 -26.16 26.54
CA GLU A 214 -12.96 -24.99 26.44
C GLU A 214 -14.43 -25.38 26.32
N GLY A 215 -15.00 -25.83 27.44
CA GLY A 215 -16.44 -25.69 27.64
C GLY A 215 -16.80 -24.19 27.74
N PHE A 216 -17.97 -23.80 27.21
CA PHE A 216 -18.53 -22.46 27.44
C PHE A 216 -18.67 -22.22 28.95
N SER A 217 -17.74 -21.47 29.52
CA SER A 217 -17.82 -21.00 30.89
C SER A 217 -17.51 -19.51 30.91
N VAL A 218 -18.08 -18.80 31.88
CA VAL A 218 -17.78 -17.38 32.12
C VAL A 218 -16.28 -17.20 32.34
N LEU A 219 -15.61 -18.17 32.97
CA LEU A 219 -14.16 -18.18 33.15
C LEU A 219 -13.40 -18.29 31.82
N THR A 220 -13.86 -19.13 30.89
CA THR A 220 -13.28 -19.28 29.55
C THR A 220 -13.41 -17.97 28.77
N PHE A 221 -14.59 -17.35 28.76
CA PHE A 221 -14.81 -16.03 28.15
C PHE A 221 -13.83 -14.97 28.68
N PHE A 222 -13.59 -14.96 29.99
CA PHE A 222 -12.65 -14.03 30.60
C PHE A 222 -11.18 -14.40 30.32
N ASN A 223 -10.82 -15.69 30.28
CA ASN A 223 -9.49 -16.14 29.89
C ASN A 223 -9.18 -15.76 28.43
N ASP A 224 -10.16 -15.90 27.53
CA ASP A 224 -10.05 -15.49 26.13
C ASP A 224 -9.86 -13.98 26.05
N LEU A 225 -10.67 -13.21 26.78
CA LEU A 225 -10.54 -11.76 26.86
C LEU A 225 -9.14 -11.35 27.35
N THR A 226 -8.59 -12.02 28.38
CA THR A 226 -7.23 -11.75 28.88
C THR A 226 -6.14 -12.09 27.86
N THR A 227 -6.33 -13.15 27.08
CA THR A 227 -5.40 -13.56 26.03
C THR A 227 -5.38 -12.54 24.89
N PHE A 228 -6.54 -11.98 24.54
CA PHE A 228 -6.65 -10.92 23.54
C PHE A 228 -6.07 -9.58 24.01
N THR A 229 -6.15 -9.25 25.30
CA THR A 229 -5.52 -8.05 25.87
C THR A 229 -4.00 -8.19 25.96
N ASN A 230 -3.49 -9.37 26.33
CA ASN A 230 -2.03 -9.62 26.39
C ASN A 230 -1.35 -9.66 25.02
N SER A 231 -2.13 -9.85 23.95
CA SER A 231 -1.63 -9.90 22.57
C SER A 231 -1.73 -8.54 21.84
N ASP A 232 -2.03 -7.45 22.55
CA ASP A 232 -2.28 -6.10 21.99
C ASP A 232 -3.33 -6.07 20.86
N LEU A 233 -4.22 -7.08 20.77
CA LEU A 233 -5.06 -7.31 19.59
C LEU A 233 -6.19 -6.27 19.43
N PHE A 234 -6.46 -5.49 20.48
CA PHE A 234 -7.37 -4.34 20.43
C PHE A 234 -6.65 -2.99 20.37
N GLY A 235 -5.31 -2.97 20.28
CA GLY A 235 -4.50 -1.74 20.30
C GLY A 235 -4.61 -0.96 21.62
N LEU A 236 -5.09 -1.60 22.68
CA LEU A 236 -5.23 -1.02 24.01
C LEU A 236 -4.00 -1.37 24.82
N ASN A 237 -3.08 -0.42 24.95
CA ASN A 237 -1.98 -0.55 25.90
C ASN A 237 -2.49 -0.61 27.35
N ASP A 238 -1.63 -1.01 28.29
CA ASP A 238 -1.93 -1.06 29.74
C ASP A 238 -2.64 0.19 30.26
N PHE A 239 -2.27 1.36 29.73
CA PHE A 239 -2.90 2.63 30.07
C PHE A 239 -4.35 2.74 29.58
N GLY A 240 -4.61 2.42 28.31
CA GLY A 240 -5.95 2.41 27.73
C GLY A 240 -6.87 1.40 28.42
N LEU A 241 -6.33 0.24 28.76
CA LEU A 241 -7.03 -0.79 29.50
C LEU A 241 -7.37 -0.33 30.93
N GLY A 242 -6.44 0.34 31.62
CA GLY A 242 -6.70 0.98 32.91
C GLY A 242 -7.84 2.02 32.88
N ILE A 243 -7.92 2.83 31.82
CA ILE A 243 -9.00 3.81 31.64
C ILE A 243 -10.36 3.13 31.48
N ILE A 244 -10.43 2.06 30.69
CA ILE A 244 -11.69 1.34 30.45
C ILE A 244 -12.17 0.67 31.75
N ILE A 245 -11.27 0.02 32.49
CA ILE A 245 -11.61 -0.61 33.77
C ILE A 245 -12.10 0.45 34.76
N PHE A 246 -11.42 1.60 34.86
CA PHE A 246 -11.85 2.71 35.70
C PHE A 246 -13.27 3.19 35.34
N LEU A 247 -13.56 3.34 34.05
CA LEU A 247 -14.89 3.74 33.57
C LEU A 247 -15.96 2.72 33.96
N ILE A 248 -15.69 1.42 33.78
CA ILE A 248 -16.61 0.34 34.15
C ILE A 248 -16.90 0.39 35.65
N ILE A 249 -15.88 0.49 36.50
CA ILE A 249 -16.04 0.55 37.96
C ILE A 249 -16.90 1.76 38.33
N LEU A 250 -16.63 2.93 37.76
CA LEU A 250 -17.36 4.16 38.04
C LEU A 250 -18.85 4.05 37.62
N VAL A 251 -19.11 3.57 36.40
CA VAL A 251 -20.49 3.43 35.88
C VAL A 251 -21.25 2.35 36.64
N SER A 252 -20.66 1.18 36.85
CA SER A 252 -21.30 0.08 37.60
C SER A 252 -21.60 0.50 39.04
N THR A 253 -20.66 1.16 39.72
CA THR A 253 -20.89 1.66 41.08
C THR A 253 -22.00 2.71 41.10
N GLY A 254 -22.01 3.65 40.15
CA GLY A 254 -23.06 4.66 40.03
C GLY A 254 -24.45 4.07 39.75
N VAL A 255 -24.55 3.10 38.84
CA VAL A 255 -25.80 2.40 38.52
C VAL A 255 -26.31 1.60 39.71
N VAL A 256 -25.44 0.86 40.41
CA VAL A 256 -25.84 0.09 41.59
C VAL A 256 -26.27 1.03 42.73
N SER A 257 -25.53 2.11 42.96
CA SER A 257 -25.90 3.13 43.96
C SER A 257 -27.25 3.77 43.64
N PHE A 258 -27.49 4.17 42.38
CA PHE A 258 -28.75 4.78 41.96
C PHE A 258 -29.94 3.81 42.02
N LYS A 259 -29.78 2.59 41.49
CA LYS A 259 -30.89 1.63 41.36
C LYS A 259 -31.29 1.01 42.70
N TYR A 260 -30.33 0.77 43.59
CA TYR A 260 -30.57 0.12 44.89
C TYR A 260 -30.60 1.12 46.06
N GLY A 261 -30.45 2.42 45.78
CA GLY A 261 -30.50 3.47 46.81
C GLY A 261 -29.35 3.40 47.82
N ILE A 262 -28.20 2.83 47.43
CA ILE A 262 -27.04 2.70 48.32
C ILE A 262 -26.32 4.05 48.37
N THR A 263 -26.58 4.81 49.42
CA THR A 263 -25.99 6.14 49.66
C THR A 263 -24.99 6.15 50.80
N SER A 264 -24.87 5.06 51.57
CA SER A 264 -23.92 4.98 52.68
C SER A 264 -22.48 4.90 52.16
N PRO A 265 -21.53 5.69 52.73
CA PRO A 265 -20.13 5.64 52.31
C PRO A 265 -19.51 4.23 52.40
N PRO A 266 -19.76 3.42 53.45
CA PRO A 266 -19.33 2.02 53.47
C PRO A 266 -19.93 1.16 52.36
N GLY A 267 -21.20 1.39 52.02
CA GLY A 267 -21.91 0.63 50.99
C GLY A 267 -21.37 0.92 49.59
N ILE A 268 -20.99 2.16 49.31
CA ILE A 268 -20.33 2.51 48.04
C ILE A 268 -18.90 1.94 48.02
N SER A 269 -18.17 2.07 49.13
CA SER A 269 -16.78 1.62 49.23
C SER A 269 -16.62 0.10 49.08
N ILE A 270 -17.55 -0.70 49.61
CA ILE A 270 -17.51 -2.16 49.42
C ILE A 270 -17.78 -2.58 47.96
N ILE A 271 -18.62 -1.85 47.23
CA ILE A 271 -18.88 -2.12 45.80
C ILE A 271 -17.62 -1.81 44.99
N VAL A 272 -17.01 -0.65 45.22
CA VAL A 272 -15.74 -0.26 44.55
C VAL A 272 -14.65 -1.29 44.86
N PHE A 273 -14.46 -1.66 46.13
CA PHE A 273 -13.48 -2.67 46.52
C PHE A 273 -13.74 -4.03 45.86
N SER A 274 -14.99 -4.49 45.83
CA SER A 274 -15.35 -5.77 45.22
C SER A 274 -15.06 -5.80 43.71
N LEU A 275 -15.36 -4.71 43.01
CA LEU A 275 -15.08 -4.60 41.57
C LEU A 275 -13.58 -4.50 41.28
N VAL A 276 -12.83 -3.73 42.08
CA VAL A 276 -11.38 -3.66 41.95
C VAL A 276 -10.75 -5.03 42.20
N ALA A 277 -11.14 -5.71 43.28
CA ALA A 277 -10.65 -7.06 43.59
C ALA A 277 -10.99 -8.08 42.50
N PHE A 278 -12.16 -7.95 41.88
CA PHE A 278 -12.55 -8.79 40.74
C PHE A 278 -11.65 -8.54 39.52
N PHE A 279 -11.43 -7.29 39.11
CA PHE A 279 -10.62 -6.97 37.93
C PHE A 279 -9.11 -7.22 38.11
N ASP A 280 -8.60 -7.02 39.32
CA ASP A 280 -7.18 -7.17 39.65
C ASP A 280 -6.85 -8.62 40.06
N VAL A 281 -7.55 -9.22 41.04
CA VAL A 281 -7.21 -10.56 41.56
C VAL A 281 -7.88 -11.68 40.76
N ALA A 282 -9.16 -11.55 40.41
CA ALA A 282 -9.88 -12.65 39.75
C ALA A 282 -9.57 -12.71 38.26
N LEU A 283 -9.45 -11.54 37.60
CA LEU A 283 -9.20 -11.45 36.17
C LEU A 283 -7.73 -11.14 35.82
N GLY A 284 -6.94 -10.57 36.72
CA GLY A 284 -5.53 -10.26 36.43
C GLY A 284 -5.32 -9.23 35.32
N ILE A 285 -6.35 -8.45 34.97
CA ILE A 285 -6.28 -7.50 33.85
C ILE A 285 -5.94 -6.09 34.30
N MET A 286 -6.04 -5.76 35.59
CA MET A 286 -5.74 -4.40 36.04
C MET A 286 -4.23 -4.12 35.95
N PRO A 287 -3.79 -3.02 35.32
CA PRO A 287 -2.37 -2.71 35.19
C PRO A 287 -1.76 -2.44 36.57
N ASN A 288 -0.69 -3.18 36.89
CA ASN A 288 0.05 -3.00 38.15
C ASN A 288 1.16 -1.96 37.97
N PRO A 289 1.34 -0.99 38.88
CA PRO A 289 2.44 -0.05 38.79
C PRO A 289 3.82 -0.76 38.78
N ILE A 290 4.78 -0.18 38.07
CA ILE A 290 6.13 -0.72 37.96
C ILE A 290 6.74 -0.86 39.36
N ASN A 291 7.27 -2.05 39.67
CA ASN A 291 7.86 -2.42 40.97
C ASN A 291 6.88 -2.44 42.16
N ALA A 292 5.57 -2.43 41.94
CA ALA A 292 4.60 -2.61 43.02
C ALA A 292 4.45 -4.09 43.41
N VAL A 293 3.93 -4.32 44.63
CA VAL A 293 3.54 -5.67 45.06
C VAL A 293 2.46 -6.24 44.13
N PRO A 294 2.38 -7.58 43.95
CA PRO A 294 1.28 -8.18 43.21
C PRO A 294 -0.08 -7.74 43.75
N ASN A 295 -1.02 -7.43 42.86
CA ASN A 295 -2.37 -6.95 43.20
C ASN A 295 -2.37 -5.66 44.04
N PHE A 296 -1.41 -4.75 43.79
CA PHE A 296 -1.33 -3.47 44.48
C PHE A 296 -2.63 -2.65 44.42
N PRO A 297 -3.36 -2.55 43.28
CA PRO A 297 -4.62 -1.82 43.24
C PRO A 297 -5.66 -2.33 44.25
N THR A 298 -5.82 -3.64 44.37
CA THR A 298 -6.73 -4.24 45.36
C THR A 298 -6.30 -3.93 46.78
N ILE A 299 -5.00 -4.06 47.08
CA ILE A 299 -4.46 -3.77 48.42
C ILE A 299 -4.70 -2.31 48.78
N PHE A 300 -4.41 -1.39 47.86
CA PHE A 300 -4.57 0.04 48.07
C PHE A 300 -6.04 0.43 48.33
N VAL A 301 -6.96 -0.06 47.50
CA VAL A 301 -8.39 0.21 47.68
C VAL A 301 -8.94 -0.48 48.94
N GLY A 302 -8.42 -1.65 49.30
CA GLY A 302 -8.76 -2.35 50.53
C GLY A 302 -8.39 -1.56 51.79
N ILE A 303 -7.23 -0.91 51.81
CA ILE A 303 -6.83 -0.02 52.91
C ILE A 303 -7.77 1.18 53.02
N ILE A 304 -8.15 1.79 51.89
CA ILE A 304 -9.13 2.89 51.87
C ILE A 304 -10.48 2.43 52.41
N PHE A 305 -10.96 1.26 51.99
CA PHE A 305 -12.21 0.68 52.48
C PHE A 305 -12.20 0.47 53.99
N LEU A 306 -11.12 -0.11 54.54
CA LEU A 306 -10.96 -0.26 55.99
C LEU A 306 -10.94 1.10 56.72
N GLY A 307 -10.30 2.11 56.12
CA GLY A 307 -10.31 3.48 56.64
C GLY A 307 -11.72 4.08 56.68
N VAL A 308 -12.52 3.90 55.62
CA VAL A 308 -13.92 4.35 55.55
C VAL A 308 -14.77 3.63 56.60
N LEU A 309 -14.64 2.31 56.72
CA LEU A 309 -15.34 1.54 57.76
C LEU A 309 -15.01 2.03 59.17
N TYR A 310 -13.73 2.23 59.46
CA TYR A 310 -13.29 2.72 60.76
C TYR A 310 -13.83 4.13 61.05
N SER A 311 -13.84 5.00 60.04
CA SER A 311 -14.40 6.36 60.17
C SER A 311 -15.90 6.38 60.46
N GLU A 312 -16.65 5.39 59.96
CA GLU A 312 -18.09 5.29 60.22
C GLU A 312 -18.37 4.77 61.63
N VAL A 313 -17.56 3.85 62.16
CA VAL A 313 -17.75 3.27 63.51
C VAL A 313 -17.43 4.27 64.63
N ILE A 314 -16.51 5.21 64.38
CA ILE A 314 -16.16 6.26 65.35
C ILE A 314 -17.18 7.41 65.39
N ARG A 315 -18.01 7.52 64.36
CA ARG A 315 -18.95 8.63 64.17
C ARG A 315 -20.32 8.33 64.76
#